data_AF-A0A7S3Y3H0-F1
#
_entry.id   AF-A0A7S3Y3H0-F1
#
_cell.length_a   1.000
_cell.length_b   1.000
_cell.length_c   1.000
_cell.angle_alpha   90.00
_cell.angle_beta   90.00
_cell.angle_gamma   90.00
#
_symmetry.space_group_name_H-M   'P 1'
#
loop_
_entity.id
_entity.type
_entity.pdbx_description
1 polymer ?
#
loop_
_entity_poly.entity_id
_entity_poly.type
_entity_poly.pdbx_seq_one_letter_code
_entity_poly.pdbx_strand_id
1 'polypeptide(L)'
;MQLPVTAAEAGAGLVPPAAATYMLGQGGAVLIACMLFMAVTSTGSAELIAVSSLVTYDIYRTYINPNAEGKDILRISRIVIVGFGVFMGVLAVVLNQIGLSLGYVYLMMGVIIGSAVMPVAFCILWKKTPAKAAITGAVVGQVLAIITWLVTAAGIDGEVTLASTGGNYPMLAGNLVAILSSGFICIVWSLVAPDNYDFESTRQIAQVEDDKQGLSEEDLDEAELAKSQKWIMKWGLLFTIVIVVLWPVFSLPAGVFSKGYFSFWVAVSVIWGLVATIAIVGLPLLESVDAIKMIVYGLLGWTLPPSGEDMKNLEDRLAALEKMNGLAPKDITVDEESKAVKEV
;
A
#
# COMPACT_ATOMS: atom_id res chain seq x y z
N MET A 1 -20.39 25.81 13.36
CA MET A 1 -21.15 25.12 12.30
C MET A 1 -21.64 23.82 12.90
N GLN A 2 -22.93 23.70 13.19
CA GLN A 2 -23.53 22.41 13.51
C GLN A 2 -24.07 21.87 12.20
N LEU A 3 -23.32 20.95 11.58
CA LEU A 3 -23.93 20.07 10.57
C LEU A 3 -25.02 19.28 11.31
N PRO A 4 -26.23 19.12 10.75
CA PRO A 4 -27.30 18.37 11.39
C PRO A 4 -27.04 16.87 11.27
N VAL A 5 -25.94 16.40 11.88
CA VAL A 5 -25.52 14.99 11.88
C VAL A 5 -25.52 14.51 13.32
N THR A 6 -26.39 13.55 13.61
CA THR A 6 -26.45 12.87 14.91
C THR A 6 -25.21 12.01 15.12
N ALA A 7 -24.92 11.62 16.37
CA ALA A 7 -23.81 10.71 16.66
C ALA A 7 -23.94 9.36 15.93
N ALA A 8 -25.18 8.88 15.74
CA ALA A 8 -25.47 7.66 14.99
C ALA A 8 -25.12 7.81 13.50
N GLU A 9 -25.53 8.92 12.86
CA GLU A 9 -25.19 9.19 11.46
C GLU A 9 -23.68 9.41 11.26
N ALA A 10 -23.02 10.04 12.23
CA ALA A 10 -21.57 10.17 12.22
C ALA A 10 -20.88 8.80 12.30
N GLY A 11 -21.34 7.92 13.21
CA GLY A 11 -20.84 6.55 13.34
C GLY A 11 -21.14 5.65 12.13
N ALA A 12 -22.20 5.97 11.36
CA ALA A 12 -22.52 5.35 10.09
C ALA A 12 -21.67 5.88 8.91
N GLY A 13 -20.77 6.84 9.15
CA GLY A 13 -19.89 7.39 8.12
C GLY A 13 -20.52 8.48 7.25
N LEU A 14 -21.63 9.09 7.67
CA LEU A 14 -22.36 10.10 6.88
C LEU A 14 -21.80 11.53 7.01
N VAL A 15 -20.72 11.73 7.77
CA VAL A 15 -20.09 13.06 7.95
C VAL A 15 -19.60 13.65 6.63
N PRO A 16 -18.81 12.94 5.77
CA PRO A 16 -18.34 13.52 4.51
C PRO A 16 -19.47 13.87 3.52
N PRO A 17 -20.48 13.01 3.27
CA PRO A 17 -21.64 13.37 2.45
C PRO A 17 -22.39 14.60 2.97
N ALA A 18 -22.62 14.70 4.28
CA ALA A 18 -23.31 15.83 4.88
C ALA A 18 -22.52 17.15 4.70
N ALA A 19 -21.19 17.10 4.91
CA ALA A 19 -20.32 18.25 4.69
C ALA A 19 -20.31 18.70 3.22
N ALA A 20 -20.18 17.77 2.27
CA ALA A 20 -20.17 18.09 0.85
C ALA A 20 -21.50 18.65 0.37
N THR A 21 -22.62 18.09 0.84
CA THR A 21 -23.97 18.59 0.52
C THR A 21 -24.16 20.00 1.06
N TYR A 22 -23.66 20.28 2.27
CA TYR A 22 -23.74 21.62 2.86
C TYR A 22 -22.88 22.65 2.12
N MET A 23 -21.67 22.27 1.70
CA MET A 23 -20.72 23.20 1.07
C MET A 23 -20.97 23.44 -0.43
N LEU A 24 -21.38 22.40 -1.17
CA LEU A 24 -21.46 22.40 -2.63
C LEU A 24 -22.90 22.10 -3.14
N GLY A 25 -23.88 22.03 -2.23
CA GLY A 25 -25.27 21.72 -2.57
C GLY A 25 -25.43 20.31 -3.15
N GLN A 26 -26.43 20.15 -4.03
CA GLN A 26 -26.74 18.88 -4.68
C GLN A 26 -25.57 18.34 -5.52
N GLY A 27 -24.77 19.22 -6.12
CA GLY A 27 -23.57 18.82 -6.86
C GLY A 27 -22.54 18.13 -5.97
N GLY A 28 -22.33 18.62 -4.74
CA GLY A 28 -21.45 17.98 -3.75
C GLY A 28 -21.91 16.58 -3.34
N ALA A 29 -23.22 16.41 -3.15
CA ALA A 29 -23.81 15.10 -2.83
C ALA A 29 -23.54 14.08 -3.95
N VAL A 30 -23.74 14.48 -5.21
CA VAL A 30 -23.46 13.62 -6.38
C VAL A 30 -21.97 13.29 -6.47
N LEU A 31 -21.09 14.26 -6.27
CA LEU A 31 -19.64 14.04 -6.32
C LEU A 31 -19.17 13.05 -5.25
N ILE A 32 -19.66 13.16 -4.01
CA ILE A 32 -19.33 12.21 -2.94
C ILE A 32 -19.88 10.81 -3.26
N ALA A 33 -21.10 10.70 -3.81
CA ALA A 33 -21.65 9.41 -4.20
C ALA A 33 -20.79 8.75 -5.29
N CYS A 34 -20.38 9.49 -6.32
CA CYS A 34 -19.48 9.01 -7.36
C CYS A 34 -18.11 8.61 -6.79
N MET A 35 -17.52 9.46 -5.94
CA MET A 35 -16.23 9.20 -5.30
C MET A 35 -16.29 7.92 -4.46
N LEU A 36 -17.33 7.75 -3.64
CA LEU A 36 -17.51 6.57 -2.80
C LEU A 36 -17.69 5.31 -3.65
N PHE A 37 -18.49 5.38 -4.72
CA PHE A 37 -18.68 4.26 -5.64
C PHE A 37 -17.36 3.84 -6.31
N MET A 38 -16.58 4.79 -6.82
CA MET A 38 -15.28 4.51 -7.43
C MET A 38 -14.27 3.96 -6.41
N ALA A 39 -14.20 4.56 -5.21
CA ALA A 39 -13.29 4.12 -4.16
C ALA A 39 -13.59 2.69 -3.71
N VAL A 40 -14.86 2.39 -3.38
CA VAL A 40 -15.28 1.05 -2.92
C VAL A 40 -15.11 0.00 -4.03
N THR A 41 -15.44 0.34 -5.28
CA THR A 41 -15.30 -0.61 -6.40
C THR A 41 -13.82 -0.90 -6.70
N SER A 42 -12.97 0.13 -6.66
CA SER A 42 -11.52 -0.02 -6.87
C SER A 42 -10.89 -0.88 -5.78
N THR A 43 -11.09 -0.54 -4.50
CA THR A 43 -10.56 -1.32 -3.38
C THR A 43 -11.16 -2.74 -3.34
N GLY A 44 -12.47 -2.87 -3.59
CA GLY A 44 -13.13 -4.18 -3.64
C GLY A 44 -12.56 -5.08 -4.73
N SER A 45 -12.25 -4.54 -5.91
CA SER A 45 -11.59 -5.30 -6.98
C SER A 45 -10.18 -5.73 -6.58
N ALA A 46 -9.40 -4.86 -5.95
CA ALA A 46 -8.04 -5.17 -5.51
C ALA A 46 -8.04 -6.30 -4.44
N GLU A 47 -8.93 -6.21 -3.46
CA GLU A 47 -9.08 -7.23 -2.42
C GLU A 47 -9.56 -8.58 -2.99
N LEU A 48 -10.50 -8.57 -3.92
CA LEU A 48 -10.96 -9.79 -4.61
C LEU A 48 -9.82 -10.49 -5.35
N ILE A 49 -8.99 -9.71 -6.05
CA ILE A 49 -7.81 -10.24 -6.74
C ILE A 49 -6.78 -10.76 -5.74
N ALA A 50 -6.52 -10.03 -4.65
CA ALA A 50 -5.58 -10.45 -3.62
C ALA A 50 -5.98 -11.79 -2.98
N VAL A 51 -7.23 -11.92 -2.53
CA VAL A 51 -7.75 -13.17 -1.95
C VAL A 51 -7.77 -14.30 -2.97
N SER A 52 -8.12 -14.00 -4.22
CA SER A 52 -8.08 -14.96 -5.31
C SER A 52 -6.67 -15.51 -5.55
N SER A 53 -5.66 -14.65 -5.55
CA SER A 53 -4.26 -15.04 -5.69
C SER A 53 -3.79 -15.88 -4.51
N LEU A 54 -4.11 -15.51 -3.26
CA LEU A 54 -3.80 -16.32 -2.09
C LEU A 54 -4.40 -17.73 -2.19
N VAL A 55 -5.68 -17.84 -2.54
CA VAL A 55 -6.32 -19.16 -2.67
C VAL A 55 -5.74 -19.94 -3.84
N THR A 56 -5.44 -19.28 -4.95
CA THR A 56 -5.01 -19.99 -6.16
C THR A 56 -3.55 -20.44 -6.09
N TYR A 57 -2.64 -19.59 -5.59
CA TYR A 57 -1.22 -19.90 -5.49
C TYR A 57 -0.88 -20.64 -4.18
N ASP A 58 -1.35 -20.13 -3.05
CA ASP A 58 -0.92 -20.62 -1.74
C ASP A 58 -1.71 -21.85 -1.29
N ILE A 59 -2.96 -22.00 -1.75
CA ILE A 59 -3.78 -23.18 -1.41
C ILE A 59 -3.85 -24.15 -2.58
N TYR A 60 -4.41 -23.72 -3.72
CA TYR A 60 -4.71 -24.62 -4.83
C TYR A 60 -3.43 -25.15 -5.48
N ARG A 61 -2.52 -24.29 -5.94
CA ARG A 61 -1.27 -24.75 -6.54
C ARG A 61 -0.40 -25.47 -5.52
N THR A 62 -0.20 -24.92 -4.33
CA THR A 62 0.73 -25.52 -3.35
C THR A 62 0.26 -26.88 -2.82
N TYR A 63 -1.04 -27.06 -2.54
CA TYR A 63 -1.52 -28.26 -1.84
C TYR A 63 -2.50 -29.14 -2.62
N ILE A 64 -3.23 -28.60 -3.60
CA ILE A 64 -4.28 -29.34 -4.33
C ILE A 64 -3.76 -29.86 -5.68
N ASN A 65 -3.16 -28.98 -6.48
CA ASN A 65 -2.57 -29.31 -7.78
C ASN A 65 -1.24 -28.57 -8.00
N PRO A 66 -0.11 -29.15 -7.55
CA PRO A 66 1.24 -28.59 -7.74
C PRO A 66 1.63 -28.31 -9.19
N ASN A 67 1.04 -29.03 -10.14
CA ASN A 67 1.31 -28.90 -11.57
C ASN A 67 0.28 -28.02 -12.29
N ALA A 68 -0.50 -27.20 -11.57
CA ALA A 68 -1.49 -26.33 -12.19
C ALA A 68 -0.85 -25.36 -13.19
N GLU A 69 -1.37 -25.37 -14.42
CA GLU A 69 -0.96 -24.45 -15.49
C GLU A 69 -1.76 -23.15 -15.45
N GLY A 70 -1.34 -22.11 -16.20
CA GLY A 70 -2.00 -20.80 -16.20
C GLY A 70 -3.51 -20.84 -16.47
N LYS A 71 -3.99 -21.77 -17.32
CA LYS A 71 -5.43 -21.96 -17.58
C LYS A 71 -6.20 -22.41 -16.34
N ASP A 72 -5.62 -23.29 -15.53
CA ASP A 72 -6.22 -23.78 -14.29
C ASP A 72 -6.21 -22.68 -13.23
N ILE A 73 -5.09 -21.95 -13.11
CA ILE A 73 -4.94 -20.81 -12.22
C ILE A 73 -6.02 -19.75 -12.51
N LEU A 74 -6.19 -19.36 -13.77
CA LEU A 74 -7.23 -18.39 -14.16
C LEU A 74 -8.65 -18.91 -13.90
N ARG A 75 -8.91 -20.20 -14.11
CA ARG A 75 -10.23 -20.79 -13.86
C ARG A 75 -10.57 -20.76 -12.38
N ILE A 76 -9.67 -21.22 -11.52
CA ILE A 76 -9.87 -21.22 -10.06
C ILE A 76 -9.97 -19.79 -9.54
N SER A 77 -9.11 -18.90 -10.02
CA SER A 77 -9.13 -17.49 -9.65
C SER A 77 -10.51 -16.85 -9.88
N ARG A 78 -11.11 -17.04 -11.07
CA ARG A 78 -12.47 -16.51 -11.35
C ARG A 78 -13.55 -17.09 -10.43
N ILE A 79 -13.46 -18.37 -10.09
CA ILE A 79 -14.39 -19.03 -9.17
C ILE A 79 -14.26 -18.41 -7.77
N VAL A 80 -13.02 -18.21 -7.30
CA VAL A 80 -12.75 -17.61 -6.00
C VAL A 80 -13.21 -16.17 -5.95
N ILE A 81 -12.98 -15.36 -6.99
CA ILE A 81 -13.47 -13.98 -7.09
C ILE A 81 -14.99 -13.93 -6.92
N VAL A 82 -15.74 -14.74 -7.67
CA VAL A 82 -17.21 -14.75 -7.57
C VAL A 82 -17.66 -15.24 -6.20
N GLY A 83 -17.09 -16.34 -5.70
CA GLY A 83 -17.45 -16.93 -4.41
C GLY A 83 -17.16 -15.99 -3.24
N PHE A 84 -15.97 -15.39 -3.21
CA PHE A 84 -15.56 -14.44 -2.18
C PHE A 84 -16.34 -13.13 -2.27
N GLY A 85 -16.66 -12.65 -3.47
CA GLY A 85 -17.51 -11.47 -3.66
C GLY A 85 -18.92 -11.66 -3.09
N VAL A 86 -19.54 -12.82 -3.33
CA VAL A 86 -20.82 -13.17 -2.71
C VAL A 86 -20.70 -13.28 -1.19
N PHE A 87 -19.64 -13.93 -0.70
CA PHE A 87 -19.38 -14.06 0.74
C PHE A 87 -19.23 -12.69 1.42
N MET A 88 -18.44 -11.78 0.85
CA MET A 88 -18.26 -10.42 1.39
C MET A 88 -19.58 -9.65 1.40
N GLY A 89 -20.39 -9.75 0.35
CA GLY A 89 -21.71 -9.13 0.28
C GLY A 89 -22.65 -9.63 1.39
N VAL A 90 -22.70 -10.96 1.58
CA VAL A 90 -23.49 -11.57 2.67
C VAL A 90 -22.97 -11.15 4.04
N LEU A 91 -21.66 -11.20 4.25
CA LEU A 91 -21.04 -10.80 5.51
C LEU A 91 -21.32 -9.32 5.82
N ALA A 92 -21.23 -8.43 4.83
CA ALA A 92 -21.56 -7.01 4.99
C ALA A 92 -23.01 -6.79 5.43
N VAL A 93 -23.97 -7.52 4.84
CA VAL A 93 -25.38 -7.47 5.26
C VAL A 93 -25.54 -7.96 6.70
N VAL A 94 -24.90 -9.08 7.07
CA VAL A 94 -24.96 -9.62 8.43
C VAL A 94 -24.39 -8.63 9.45
N LEU A 95 -23.22 -8.06 9.19
CA LEU A 95 -22.58 -7.08 10.09
C LEU A 95 -23.44 -5.81 10.23
N ASN A 96 -24.10 -5.38 9.14
CA ASN A 96 -25.03 -4.25 9.17
C ASN A 96 -26.28 -4.55 10.02
N GLN A 97 -26.84 -5.76 9.91
CA GLN A 97 -28.00 -6.19 10.71
C GLN A 97 -27.67 -6.35 12.20
N ILE A 98 -26.44 -6.72 12.54
CA ILE A 98 -25.95 -6.76 13.93
C ILE A 98 -25.82 -5.34 14.52
N GLY A 99 -25.87 -4.30 13.69
CA GLY A 99 -25.74 -2.91 14.13
C GLY A 99 -24.30 -2.48 14.37
N LEU A 100 -23.32 -3.14 13.76
CA LEU A 100 -21.93 -2.72 13.83
C LEU A 100 -21.75 -1.40 13.06
N SER A 101 -21.20 -0.40 13.73
CA SER A 101 -20.83 0.85 13.08
C SER A 101 -19.59 0.67 12.20
N LEU A 102 -19.42 1.54 11.20
CA LEU A 102 -18.23 1.51 10.35
C LEU A 102 -16.95 1.73 11.17
N GLY A 103 -17.01 2.63 12.15
CA GLY A 103 -15.92 2.88 13.09
C GLY A 103 -15.55 1.67 13.95
N TYR A 104 -16.55 0.88 14.37
CA TYR A 104 -16.31 -0.35 15.12
C TYR A 104 -15.51 -1.34 14.27
N VAL A 105 -15.97 -1.62 13.06
CA VAL A 105 -15.30 -2.59 12.16
C VAL A 105 -13.89 -2.12 11.81
N TYR A 106 -13.70 -0.82 11.58
CA TYR A 106 -12.40 -0.23 11.30
C TYR A 106 -11.39 -0.39 12.45
N LEU A 107 -11.81 -0.15 13.70
CA LEU A 107 -10.93 -0.32 14.85
C LEU A 107 -10.73 -1.80 15.23
N MET A 108 -11.78 -2.62 15.09
CA MET A 108 -11.73 -4.06 15.32
C MET A 108 -10.76 -4.74 14.36
N MET A 109 -10.67 -4.28 13.12
CA MET A 109 -9.73 -4.79 12.11
C MET A 109 -8.33 -4.90 12.69
N GLY A 110 -7.80 -3.82 13.30
CA GLY A 110 -6.44 -3.84 13.85
C GLY A 110 -6.29 -4.74 15.09
N VAL A 111 -7.35 -5.01 15.85
CA VAL A 111 -7.32 -6.05 16.90
C VAL A 111 -7.20 -7.44 16.29
N ILE A 112 -7.91 -7.71 15.19
CA ILE A 112 -8.01 -9.05 14.58
C ILE A 112 -6.83 -9.39 13.66
N ILE A 113 -6.22 -8.39 13.02
CA ILE A 113 -5.14 -8.62 12.03
C ILE A 113 -3.80 -8.01 12.43
N GLY A 114 -3.78 -7.09 13.40
CA GLY A 114 -2.60 -6.28 13.73
C GLY A 114 -1.39 -7.09 14.18
N SER A 115 -1.61 -8.31 14.69
CA SER A 115 -0.51 -9.18 15.14
C SER A 115 0.39 -9.68 14.01
N ALA A 116 -0.10 -9.72 12.76
CA ALA A 116 0.67 -10.15 11.61
C ALA A 116 1.66 -9.09 11.11
N VAL A 117 1.45 -7.81 11.44
CA VAL A 117 2.21 -6.67 10.89
C VAL A 117 3.71 -6.80 11.19
N MET A 118 4.08 -6.99 12.46
CA MET A 118 5.49 -7.07 12.86
C MET A 118 6.18 -8.34 12.34
N PRO A 119 5.58 -9.55 12.45
CA PRO A 119 6.10 -10.76 11.80
C PRO A 119 6.38 -10.59 10.31
N VAL A 120 5.43 -10.06 9.54
CA VAL A 120 5.60 -9.87 8.09
C VAL A 120 6.72 -8.87 7.79
N ALA A 121 6.76 -7.73 8.49
CA ALA A 121 7.82 -6.75 8.34
C ALA A 121 9.21 -7.37 8.63
N PHE A 122 9.33 -8.17 9.68
CA PHE A 122 10.59 -8.82 10.04
C PHE A 122 11.00 -9.94 9.08
N CYS A 123 10.05 -10.71 8.54
CA CYS A 123 10.35 -11.69 7.50
C CYS A 123 10.97 -11.05 6.26
N ILE A 124 10.56 -9.82 5.90
CA ILE A 124 11.07 -9.11 4.71
C ILE A 124 12.38 -8.37 5.02
N LEU A 125 12.49 -7.75 6.19
CA LEU A 125 13.55 -6.78 6.49
C LEU A 125 14.68 -7.34 7.36
N TRP A 126 14.44 -8.46 8.05
CA TRP A 126 15.36 -8.98 9.05
C TRP A 126 15.68 -10.45 8.83
N LYS A 127 16.80 -10.69 8.15
CA LYS A 127 17.34 -12.03 7.83
C LYS A 127 17.52 -13.00 9.00
N LYS A 128 17.50 -12.49 10.24
CA LYS A 128 17.64 -13.30 11.45
C LYS A 128 16.33 -13.82 12.00
N THR A 129 15.21 -13.53 11.35
CA THR A 129 13.88 -13.92 11.81
C THR A 129 13.58 -15.36 11.41
N PRO A 130 13.60 -16.34 12.34
CA PRO A 130 13.22 -17.70 12.01
C PRO A 130 11.72 -17.81 11.80
N ALA A 131 11.29 -18.79 11.00
CA ALA A 131 9.85 -19.06 10.77
C ALA A 131 9.06 -19.25 12.08
N LYS A 132 9.68 -19.88 13.10
CA LYS A 132 9.06 -20.05 14.43
C LYS A 132 8.79 -18.72 15.12
N ALA A 133 9.67 -17.73 15.00
CA ALA A 133 9.47 -16.40 15.57
C ALA A 133 8.27 -15.70 14.93
N ALA A 134 8.17 -15.75 13.60
CA ALA A 134 7.09 -15.13 12.86
C ALA A 134 5.73 -15.77 13.18
N ILE A 135 5.65 -17.10 13.15
CA ILE A 135 4.40 -17.85 13.42
C ILE A 135 3.96 -17.64 14.88
N THR A 136 4.88 -17.81 15.84
CA THR A 136 4.53 -17.67 17.26
C THR A 136 4.16 -16.23 17.60
N GLY A 137 4.89 -15.25 17.07
CA GLY A 137 4.58 -13.83 17.23
C GLY A 137 3.19 -13.47 16.70
N ALA A 138 2.84 -13.93 15.48
CA ALA A 138 1.52 -13.67 14.89
C ALA A 138 0.39 -14.32 15.71
N VAL A 139 0.51 -15.62 16.02
CA VAL A 139 -0.56 -16.39 16.67
C VAL A 139 -0.72 -16.00 18.13
N VAL A 140 0.37 -15.99 18.90
CA VAL A 140 0.31 -15.64 20.33
C VAL A 140 -0.06 -14.18 20.51
N GLY A 141 0.50 -13.28 19.68
CA GLY A 141 0.12 -11.87 19.69
C GLY A 141 -1.37 -11.66 19.43
N GLN A 142 -1.96 -12.45 18.52
CA GLN A 142 -3.40 -12.39 18.24
C GLN A 142 -4.25 -12.83 19.44
N VAL A 143 -3.87 -13.94 20.08
CA VAL A 143 -4.56 -14.43 21.28
C VAL A 143 -4.47 -13.40 22.41
N LEU A 144 -3.29 -12.81 22.63
CA LEU A 144 -3.10 -11.77 23.64
C LEU A 144 -3.92 -10.51 23.33
N ALA A 145 -4.02 -10.11 22.06
CA ALA A 145 -4.82 -8.97 21.63
C ALA A 145 -6.31 -9.17 21.92
N ILE A 146 -6.86 -10.32 21.55
CA ILE A 146 -8.28 -10.66 21.79
C ILE A 146 -8.57 -10.72 23.28
N ILE A 147 -7.72 -11.39 24.07
CA ILE A 147 -7.88 -11.45 25.53
C ILE A 147 -7.86 -10.03 26.11
N THR A 148 -6.87 -9.22 25.73
CA THR A 148 -6.75 -7.85 26.25
C THR A 148 -7.96 -7.01 25.87
N TRP A 149 -8.43 -7.09 24.64
CA TRP A 149 -9.60 -6.36 24.17
C TRP A 149 -10.85 -6.69 25.00
N LEU A 150 -11.15 -7.99 25.16
CA LEU A 150 -12.34 -8.44 25.88
C LEU A 150 -12.23 -8.20 27.40
N VAL A 151 -11.06 -8.43 27.99
CA VAL A 151 -10.82 -8.18 29.42
C VAL A 151 -10.88 -6.69 29.75
N THR A 152 -10.37 -5.83 28.87
CA THR A 152 -10.45 -4.37 29.06
C THR A 152 -11.91 -3.89 28.96
N ALA A 153 -12.68 -4.42 28.00
CA ALA A 153 -14.12 -4.13 27.91
C ALA A 153 -14.87 -4.57 29.18
N ALA A 154 -14.65 -5.81 29.63
CA ALA A 154 -15.25 -6.32 30.85
C ALA A 154 -14.81 -5.56 32.12
N GLY A 155 -13.55 -5.12 32.18
CA GLY A 155 -13.00 -4.43 33.35
C GLY A 155 -13.47 -2.98 33.48
N ILE A 156 -13.71 -2.29 32.36
CA ILE A 156 -14.18 -0.90 32.36
C ILE A 156 -15.69 -0.84 32.52
N ASP A 157 -16.43 -1.63 31.73
CA ASP A 157 -17.89 -1.53 31.64
C ASP A 157 -18.62 -2.61 32.46
N GLY A 158 -17.90 -3.58 33.03
CA GLY A 158 -18.47 -4.66 33.84
C GLY A 158 -19.09 -5.81 33.03
N GLU A 159 -19.18 -5.68 31.70
CA GLU A 159 -19.80 -6.63 30.79
C GLU A 159 -19.12 -6.66 29.42
N VAL A 160 -19.28 -7.76 28.68
CA VAL A 160 -18.81 -7.89 27.30
C VAL A 160 -20.01 -7.78 26.37
N THR A 161 -20.22 -6.58 25.82
CA THR A 161 -21.29 -6.26 24.88
C THR A 161 -20.72 -5.54 23.66
N LEU A 162 -21.55 -5.33 22.65
CA LEU A 162 -21.16 -4.53 21.48
C LEU A 162 -20.74 -3.11 21.89
N ALA A 163 -21.43 -2.52 22.86
CA ALA A 163 -21.11 -1.19 23.37
C ALA A 163 -19.75 -1.16 24.08
N SER A 164 -19.50 -2.11 24.98
CA SER A 164 -18.24 -2.13 25.74
C SER A 164 -17.04 -2.46 24.86
N THR A 165 -17.15 -3.46 23.99
CA THR A 165 -16.07 -3.82 23.06
C THR A 165 -15.78 -2.72 22.05
N GLY A 166 -16.78 -1.90 21.69
CA GLY A 166 -16.68 -0.77 20.78
C GLY A 166 -16.09 0.50 21.40
N GLY A 167 -15.80 0.48 22.70
CA GLY A 167 -15.18 1.61 23.39
C GLY A 167 -13.77 1.90 22.89
N ASN A 168 -13.38 3.18 22.93
CA ASN A 168 -12.05 3.62 22.49
C ASN A 168 -10.92 2.94 23.29
N TYR A 169 -11.09 2.75 24.60
CA TYR A 169 -10.06 2.16 25.46
C TYR A 169 -9.86 0.65 25.21
N PRO A 170 -10.92 -0.19 25.19
CA PRO A 170 -10.77 -1.59 24.80
C PRO A 170 -10.15 -1.76 23.41
N MET A 171 -10.63 -1.01 22.40
CA MET A 171 -10.08 -1.06 21.05
C MET A 171 -8.61 -0.66 21.03
N LEU A 172 -8.23 0.42 21.71
CA LEU A 172 -6.84 0.87 21.80
C LEU A 172 -5.96 -0.20 22.46
N ALA A 173 -6.39 -0.77 23.58
CA ALA A 173 -5.64 -1.79 24.30
C ALA A 173 -5.41 -3.05 23.43
N GLY A 174 -6.47 -3.53 22.77
CA GLY A 174 -6.37 -4.67 21.85
C GLY A 174 -5.41 -4.41 20.69
N ASN A 175 -5.53 -3.25 20.03
CA ASN A 175 -4.68 -2.85 18.91
C ASN A 175 -3.20 -2.72 19.31
N LEU A 176 -2.92 -2.07 20.44
CA LEU A 176 -1.56 -1.92 20.94
C LEU A 176 -0.94 -3.28 21.30
N VAL A 177 -1.69 -4.14 22.00
CA VAL A 177 -1.19 -5.47 22.35
C VAL A 177 -0.97 -6.31 21.09
N ALA A 178 -1.84 -6.24 20.08
CA ALA A 178 -1.65 -6.96 18.83
C ALA A 178 -0.27 -6.69 18.21
N ILE A 179 0.08 -5.41 18.03
CA ILE A 179 1.34 -5.02 17.38
C ILE A 179 2.54 -5.20 18.32
N LEU A 180 2.45 -4.75 19.57
CA LEU A 180 3.59 -4.72 20.49
C LEU A 180 3.97 -6.12 20.97
N SER A 181 3.00 -6.96 21.32
CA SER A 181 3.30 -8.31 21.79
C SER A 181 3.82 -9.21 20.67
N SER A 182 3.26 -9.11 19.45
CA SER A 182 3.76 -9.86 18.30
C SER A 182 5.18 -9.46 17.93
N GLY A 183 5.46 -8.15 17.90
CA GLY A 183 6.79 -7.61 17.67
C GLY A 183 7.79 -8.04 18.75
N PHE A 184 7.40 -7.95 20.03
CA PHE A 184 8.25 -8.38 21.13
C PHE A 184 8.60 -9.86 21.07
N ILE A 185 7.60 -10.74 20.88
CA ILE A 185 7.81 -12.19 20.77
C ILE A 185 8.74 -12.49 19.59
N CYS A 186 8.50 -11.86 18.44
CA CYS A 186 9.32 -12.07 17.26
C CYS A 186 10.77 -11.60 17.48
N ILE A 187 10.98 -10.42 18.08
CA ILE A 187 12.32 -9.91 18.43
C ILE A 187 13.05 -10.85 19.39
N VAL A 188 12.41 -11.24 20.49
CA VAL A 188 13.03 -12.11 21.50
C VAL A 188 13.46 -13.43 20.87
N TRP A 189 12.60 -14.05 20.08
CA TRP A 189 12.93 -15.31 19.41
C TRP A 189 14.06 -15.14 18.40
N SER A 190 14.03 -14.09 17.58
CA SER A 190 15.08 -13.76 16.62
C SER A 190 16.43 -13.42 17.26
N LEU A 191 16.45 -13.00 18.54
CA LEU A 191 17.69 -12.79 19.29
C LEU A 191 18.20 -14.05 19.99
N VAL A 192 17.30 -14.90 20.50
CA VAL A 192 17.64 -16.14 21.23
C VAL A 192 18.05 -17.26 20.28
N ALA A 193 17.34 -17.42 19.17
CA ALA A 193 17.58 -18.45 18.16
C ALA A 193 17.53 -17.82 16.76
N PRO A 194 18.52 -16.98 16.42
CA PRO A 194 18.55 -16.29 15.12
C PRO A 194 18.67 -17.28 13.97
N ASP A 195 17.94 -17.00 12.90
CA ASP A 195 18.17 -17.63 11.60
C ASP A 195 19.21 -16.84 10.79
N ASN A 196 19.55 -17.32 9.60
CA ASN A 196 20.30 -16.53 8.61
C ASN A 196 19.77 -16.83 7.21
N TYR A 197 18.55 -16.38 6.96
CA TYR A 197 17.87 -16.56 5.68
C TYR A 197 18.50 -15.69 4.59
N ASP A 198 18.83 -16.30 3.46
CA ASP A 198 19.52 -15.67 2.32
C ASP A 198 18.56 -15.13 1.25
N PHE A 199 17.24 -15.32 1.43
CA PHE A 199 16.18 -14.90 0.50
C PHE A 199 16.23 -15.53 -0.90
N GLU A 200 17.14 -16.46 -1.16
CA GLU A 200 17.30 -17.08 -2.49
C GLU A 200 16.03 -17.79 -2.93
N SER A 201 15.38 -18.53 -2.03
CA SER A 201 14.12 -19.21 -2.35
C SER A 201 12.98 -18.23 -2.69
N THR A 202 12.98 -17.00 -2.17
CA THR A 202 11.98 -15.98 -2.58
C THR A 202 12.21 -15.48 -4.00
N ARG A 203 13.47 -15.43 -4.45
CA ARG A 203 13.85 -15.06 -5.82
C ARG A 203 13.48 -16.15 -6.84
N GLN A 204 13.35 -17.39 -6.38
CA GLN A 204 13.05 -18.56 -7.21
C GLN A 204 11.55 -18.90 -7.29
N ILE A 205 10.67 -18.11 -6.65
CA ILE A 205 9.22 -18.33 -6.70
C ILE A 205 8.77 -18.16 -8.16
N ALA A 206 8.39 -19.28 -8.79
CA ALA A 206 7.96 -19.32 -10.19
C ALA A 206 6.70 -18.48 -10.39
N GLN A 207 6.86 -17.31 -10.98
CA GLN A 207 5.75 -16.48 -11.48
C GLN A 207 5.06 -17.25 -12.61
N VAL A 208 3.73 -17.39 -12.53
CA VAL A 208 2.96 -18.11 -13.57
C VAL A 208 2.81 -17.28 -14.85
N GLU A 209 3.01 -15.97 -14.75
CA GLU A 209 3.18 -15.05 -15.88
C GLU A 209 4.52 -14.32 -15.67
N ASP A 210 5.44 -14.42 -16.63
CA ASP A 210 6.73 -13.71 -16.64
C ASP A 210 6.49 -12.25 -17.06
N ASP A 211 5.69 -11.54 -16.27
CA ASP A 211 5.32 -10.15 -16.55
C ASP A 211 6.39 -9.20 -16.01
N LYS A 212 7.51 -9.13 -16.74
CA LYS A 212 8.59 -8.15 -16.50
C LYS A 212 8.29 -6.77 -17.09
N GLN A 213 7.06 -6.50 -17.52
CA GLN A 213 6.70 -5.22 -18.13
C GLN A 213 6.93 -4.08 -17.13
N GLY A 214 7.81 -3.14 -17.48
CA GLY A 214 8.11 -1.95 -16.69
C GLY A 214 9.26 -2.08 -15.69
N LEU A 215 9.97 -3.22 -15.66
CA LEU A 215 11.23 -3.35 -14.91
C LEU A 215 12.42 -3.20 -15.87
N SER A 216 13.26 -2.21 -15.62
CA SER A 216 14.55 -2.06 -16.31
C SER A 216 15.60 -3.03 -15.74
N GLU A 217 16.68 -3.28 -16.48
CA GLU A 217 17.81 -4.06 -15.94
C GLU A 217 18.44 -3.38 -14.71
N GLU A 218 18.33 -2.05 -14.61
CA GLU A 218 18.76 -1.26 -13.46
C GLU A 218 17.88 -1.51 -12.22
N ASP A 219 16.57 -1.75 -12.39
CA ASP A 219 15.65 -2.09 -11.28
C ASP A 219 15.94 -3.46 -10.66
N LEU A 220 16.68 -4.32 -11.38
CA LEU A 220 17.10 -5.63 -10.94
C LEU A 220 18.53 -5.65 -10.38
N ASP A 221 19.25 -4.52 -10.43
CA ASP A 221 20.60 -4.42 -9.90
C ASP A 221 20.61 -4.52 -8.36
N GLU A 222 21.43 -5.42 -7.84
CA GLU A 222 21.49 -5.67 -6.39
C GLU A 222 22.00 -4.45 -5.61
N ALA A 223 22.84 -3.61 -6.20
CA ALA A 223 23.37 -2.42 -5.53
C ALA A 223 22.30 -1.32 -5.43
N GLU A 224 21.53 -1.07 -6.49
CA GLU A 224 20.38 -0.16 -6.44
C GLU A 224 19.26 -0.69 -5.53
N LEU A 225 18.98 -1.99 -5.51
CA LEU A 225 18.03 -2.59 -4.56
C LEU A 225 18.48 -2.40 -3.10
N ALA A 226 19.76 -2.60 -2.79
CA ALA A 226 20.29 -2.40 -1.45
C ALA A 226 20.27 -0.93 -1.01
N LYS A 227 20.49 0.00 -1.94
CA LYS A 227 20.38 1.46 -1.72
C LYS A 227 18.94 1.86 -1.45
N SER A 228 18.00 1.38 -2.26
CA SER A 228 16.56 1.57 -2.09
C SER A 228 16.07 1.00 -0.77
N GLN A 229 16.49 -0.22 -0.41
CA GLN A 229 16.16 -0.82 0.90
C GLN A 229 16.62 0.05 2.06
N LYS A 230 17.86 0.55 2.05
CA LYS A 230 18.37 1.46 3.11
C LYS A 230 17.59 2.76 3.18
N TRP A 231 17.22 3.32 2.03
CA TRP A 231 16.41 4.55 1.96
C TRP A 231 15.02 4.32 2.55
N ILE A 232 14.33 3.26 2.14
CA ILE A 232 13.00 2.87 2.64
C ILE A 232 13.05 2.63 4.14
N MET A 233 14.06 1.90 4.63
CA MET A 233 14.22 1.63 6.06
C MET A 233 14.42 2.91 6.87
N LYS A 234 15.28 3.82 6.39
CA LYS A 234 15.56 5.09 7.09
C LYS A 234 14.32 5.96 7.18
N TRP A 235 13.66 6.23 6.06
CA TRP A 235 12.52 7.13 6.01
C TRP A 235 11.25 6.49 6.55
N GLY A 236 11.03 5.21 6.29
CA GLY A 236 9.90 4.44 6.84
C GLY A 236 9.96 4.37 8.36
N LEU A 237 11.12 4.08 8.95
CA LEU A 237 11.28 4.06 10.40
C LEU A 237 11.13 5.46 11.00
N LEU A 238 11.75 6.48 10.40
CA LEU A 238 11.62 7.87 10.85
C LEU A 238 10.16 8.32 10.82
N PHE A 239 9.47 8.09 9.71
CA PHE A 239 8.06 8.45 9.54
C PHE A 239 7.17 7.70 10.53
N THR A 240 7.42 6.41 10.76
CA THR A 240 6.71 5.62 11.76
C THR A 240 6.91 6.20 13.16
N ILE A 241 8.14 6.52 13.56
CA ILE A 241 8.42 7.14 14.86
C ILE A 241 7.70 8.49 14.99
N VAL A 242 7.74 9.31 13.94
CA VAL A 242 7.09 10.62 13.95
C VAL A 242 5.58 10.49 14.06
N ILE A 243 4.95 9.71 13.20
CA ILE A 243 3.48 9.65 13.06
C ILE A 243 2.82 8.73 14.08
N VAL A 244 3.44 7.61 14.44
CA VAL A 244 2.84 6.61 15.33
C VAL A 244 3.23 6.83 16.79
N VAL A 245 4.40 7.42 17.07
CA VAL A 245 4.88 7.60 18.45
C VAL A 245 4.86 9.08 18.86
N LEU A 246 5.67 9.92 18.21
CA LEU A 246 5.85 11.30 18.63
C LEU A 246 4.55 12.10 18.51
N TRP A 247 3.84 11.96 17.40
CA TRP A 247 2.64 12.74 17.11
C TRP A 247 1.48 12.44 18.09
N PRO A 248 1.15 11.16 18.40
CA PRO A 248 0.21 10.87 19.47
C PRO A 248 0.69 11.37 20.83
N VAL A 249 1.96 11.15 21.20
CA VAL A 249 2.51 11.59 22.49
C VAL A 249 2.39 13.11 22.68
N PHE A 250 2.67 13.90 21.64
CA PHE A 250 2.51 15.35 21.71
C PHE A 250 1.05 15.81 21.69
N SER A 251 0.11 14.99 21.23
CA SER A 251 -1.32 15.32 21.23
C SER A 251 -2.04 14.88 22.51
N LEU A 252 -1.49 13.93 23.29
CA LEU A 252 -2.08 13.48 24.57
C LEU A 252 -2.39 14.63 25.56
N PRO A 253 -1.52 15.65 25.76
CA PRO A 253 -1.79 16.73 26.70
C PRO A 253 -2.90 17.68 26.25
N ALA A 254 -3.32 17.63 24.98
CA ALA A 254 -4.25 18.61 24.41
C ALA A 254 -5.69 18.47 24.92
N GLY A 255 -6.07 17.30 25.46
CA GLY A 255 -7.39 17.07 26.06
C GLY A 255 -8.54 17.47 25.12
N VAL A 256 -9.54 18.20 25.64
CA VAL A 256 -10.62 18.76 24.81
C VAL A 256 -10.09 19.96 24.03
N PHE A 257 -10.10 19.85 22.70
CA PHE A 257 -9.55 20.88 21.83
C PHE A 257 -10.31 22.20 21.98
N SER A 258 -9.57 23.29 22.19
CA SER A 258 -10.14 24.63 22.06
C SER A 258 -10.58 24.87 20.62
N LYS A 259 -11.54 25.79 20.41
CA LYS A 259 -12.00 26.13 19.05
C LYS A 259 -10.84 26.51 18.12
N GLY A 260 -9.89 27.33 18.61
CA GLY A 260 -8.73 27.75 17.83
C GLY A 260 -7.81 26.58 17.47
N TYR A 261 -7.54 25.69 18.43
CA TYR A 261 -6.71 24.51 18.20
C TYR A 261 -7.36 23.50 17.23
N PHE A 262 -8.66 23.26 17.38
CA PHE A 262 -9.42 22.43 16.43
C PHE A 262 -9.43 23.04 15.03
N SER A 263 -9.68 24.36 14.90
CA SER A 263 -9.64 25.04 13.60
C SER A 263 -8.27 24.97 12.93
N PHE A 264 -7.18 25.08 13.71
CA PHE A 264 -5.83 24.86 13.21
C PHE A 264 -5.66 23.44 12.63
N TRP A 265 -6.10 22.41 13.35
CA TRP A 265 -6.01 21.03 12.86
C TRP A 265 -6.85 20.75 11.63
N VAL A 266 -8.04 21.34 11.55
CA VAL A 266 -8.87 21.28 10.33
C VAL A 266 -8.12 21.91 9.16
N ALA A 267 -7.48 23.08 9.35
CA ALA A 267 -6.71 23.74 8.30
C ALA A 267 -5.51 22.88 7.86
N VAL A 268 -4.75 22.30 8.79
CA VAL A 268 -3.65 21.37 8.48
C VAL A 268 -4.16 20.18 7.67
N SER A 269 -5.29 19.57 8.05
CA SER A 269 -5.88 18.42 7.37
C SER A 269 -6.32 18.77 5.94
N VAL A 270 -6.90 19.96 5.74
CA VAL A 270 -7.29 20.45 4.41
C VAL A 270 -6.07 20.70 3.54
N ILE A 271 -5.04 21.38 4.05
CA ILE A 271 -3.80 21.63 3.31
C ILE A 271 -3.14 20.31 2.92
N TRP A 272 -3.05 19.37 3.86
CA TRP A 272 -2.50 18.04 3.60
C TRP A 272 -3.28 17.33 2.49
N GLY A 273 -4.61 17.32 2.57
CA GLY A 273 -5.47 16.71 1.55
C GLY A 273 -5.28 17.32 0.17
N LEU A 274 -5.15 18.65 0.08
CA LEU A 274 -4.92 19.35 -1.19
C LEU A 274 -3.54 19.02 -1.78
N VAL A 275 -2.49 19.07 -0.98
CA VAL A 275 -1.12 18.72 -1.43
C VAL A 275 -1.06 17.26 -1.87
N ALA A 276 -1.65 16.34 -1.10
CA ALA A 276 -1.73 14.93 -1.46
C ALA A 276 -2.50 14.72 -2.77
N THR A 277 -3.61 15.44 -2.98
CA THR A 277 -4.38 15.35 -4.23
C THR A 277 -3.55 15.81 -5.43
N ILE A 278 -2.85 16.93 -5.32
CA ILE A 278 -1.97 17.44 -6.38
C ILE A 278 -0.87 16.42 -6.69
N ALA A 279 -0.25 15.82 -5.67
CA ALA A 279 0.80 14.82 -5.85
C ALA A 279 0.25 13.53 -6.49
N ILE A 280 -0.81 12.94 -5.94
CA ILE A 280 -1.35 11.64 -6.38
C ILE A 280 -1.96 11.73 -7.78
N VAL A 281 -2.60 12.85 -8.14
CA VAL A 281 -3.19 13.03 -9.47
C VAL A 281 -2.15 13.56 -10.46
N GLY A 282 -1.34 14.54 -10.04
CA GLY A 282 -0.41 15.22 -10.93
C GLY A 282 0.84 14.41 -11.26
N LEU A 283 1.43 13.72 -10.27
CA LEU A 283 2.71 13.03 -10.47
C LEU A 283 2.60 11.90 -11.51
N PRO A 284 1.61 10.98 -11.46
CA PRO A 284 1.49 9.94 -12.47
C PRO A 284 1.24 10.50 -13.88
N LEU A 285 0.53 11.62 -13.99
CA LEU A 285 0.32 12.30 -15.27
C LEU A 285 1.62 12.87 -15.84
N LEU A 286 2.48 13.42 -14.98
CA LEU A 286 3.80 13.94 -15.35
C LEU A 286 4.76 12.81 -15.75
N GLU A 287 4.78 11.72 -14.99
CA GLU A 287 5.60 10.53 -15.27
C GLU A 287 5.14 9.82 -16.55
N SER A 288 3.84 9.82 -16.83
CA SER A 288 3.27 9.18 -18.02
C SER A 288 3.26 10.08 -19.26
N VAL A 289 3.81 11.30 -19.20
CA VAL A 289 3.75 12.27 -20.32
C VAL A 289 4.28 11.66 -21.62
N ASP A 290 5.38 10.92 -21.58
CA ASP A 290 5.99 10.38 -22.79
C ASP A 290 5.18 9.20 -23.36
N ALA A 291 4.59 8.37 -22.50
CA ALA A 291 3.63 7.34 -22.92
C ALA A 291 2.36 7.95 -23.53
N ILE A 292 1.83 9.03 -22.94
CA ILE A 292 0.68 9.77 -23.46
C ILE A 292 1.01 10.39 -24.82
N LYS A 293 2.19 11.02 -24.96
CA LYS A 293 2.67 11.54 -26.25
C LYS A 293 2.75 10.42 -27.29
N MET A 294 3.32 9.27 -26.94
CA MET A 294 3.41 8.11 -27.84
C MET A 294 2.05 7.66 -28.35
N ILE A 295 1.06 7.52 -27.48
CA ILE A 295 -0.30 7.13 -27.87
C ILE A 295 -0.94 8.21 -28.75
N VAL A 296 -0.84 9.48 -28.36
CA VAL A 296 -1.44 10.60 -29.11
C VAL A 296 -0.82 10.75 -30.50
N TYR A 297 0.51 10.70 -30.61
CA TYR A 297 1.21 10.79 -31.89
C TYR A 297 0.93 9.56 -32.76
N GLY A 298 0.86 8.37 -32.17
CA GLY A 298 0.46 7.13 -32.86
C GLY A 298 -0.97 7.20 -33.41
N LEU A 299 -1.92 7.74 -32.63
CA LEU A 299 -3.30 7.95 -33.08
C LEU A 299 -3.42 9.01 -34.19
N LEU A 300 -2.54 10.01 -34.19
CA LEU A 300 -2.52 11.09 -35.18
C LEU A 300 -1.64 10.78 -36.41
N GLY A 301 -0.97 9.62 -36.44
CA GLY A 301 -0.05 9.25 -37.52
C GLY A 301 1.19 10.13 -37.61
N TRP A 302 1.58 10.79 -36.51
CA TRP A 302 2.74 11.67 -36.45
C TRP A 302 3.98 10.93 -35.97
N THR A 303 5.15 11.34 -36.44
CA THR A 303 6.43 10.83 -35.94
C THR A 303 6.70 11.38 -34.54
N LEU A 304 7.00 10.49 -33.61
CA LEU A 304 7.38 10.84 -32.24
C LEU A 304 8.58 11.80 -32.23
N PRO A 305 8.55 12.89 -31.46
CA PRO A 305 9.76 13.63 -31.16
C PRO A 305 10.69 12.74 -30.32
N PRO A 306 12.02 12.80 -30.53
CA PRO A 306 12.98 12.01 -29.76
C PRO A 306 12.81 12.25 -28.25
N SER A 307 12.93 11.20 -27.45
CA SER A 307 12.87 11.30 -25.99
C SER A 307 14.01 12.17 -25.44
N GLY A 308 13.94 12.59 -24.18
CA GLY A 308 15.01 13.40 -23.57
C GLY A 308 16.38 12.70 -23.57
N GLU A 309 16.37 11.37 -23.46
CA GLU A 309 17.57 10.53 -23.54
C GLU A 309 18.08 10.38 -24.98
N ASP A 310 17.16 10.21 -25.94
CA ASP A 310 17.50 10.22 -27.37
C ASP A 310 18.10 11.56 -27.82
N MET A 311 17.58 12.67 -27.28
CA MET A 311 18.03 14.02 -27.61
C MET A 311 19.43 14.29 -27.07
N LYS A 312 19.72 13.83 -25.83
CA LYS A 312 21.07 13.88 -25.25
C LYS A 312 22.06 13.02 -26.00
N ASN A 313 21.67 11.80 -26.37
CA ASN A 313 22.47 10.94 -27.26
C ASN A 313 22.69 11.59 -28.63
N LEU A 314 21.71 12.29 -29.18
CA LEU A 314 21.84 13.03 -30.44
C LEU A 314 22.83 14.20 -30.31
N GLU A 315 22.75 14.97 -29.22
CA GLU A 315 23.66 16.08 -28.92
C GLU A 315 25.10 15.58 -28.74
N ASP A 316 25.29 14.48 -28.01
CA ASP A 316 26.60 13.84 -27.82
C ASP A 316 27.15 13.31 -29.15
N ARG A 317 26.30 12.73 -30.01
CA ARG A 317 26.68 12.29 -31.37
C ARG A 317 27.03 13.45 -32.29
N LEU A 318 26.29 14.56 -32.24
CA LEU A 318 26.58 15.77 -33.02
C LEU A 318 27.89 16.43 -32.58
N ALA A 319 28.14 16.51 -31.27
CA ALA A 319 29.40 17.01 -30.72
C ALA A 319 30.61 16.13 -31.11
N ALA A 320 30.42 14.81 -31.22
CA ALA A 320 31.44 13.89 -31.74
C ALA A 320 31.74 14.12 -33.23
N LEU A 321 30.70 14.33 -34.05
CA LEU A 321 30.85 14.61 -35.48
C LEU A 321 31.50 15.98 -35.75
N GLU A 322 31.18 17.01 -34.97
CA GLU A 322 31.84 18.32 -35.07
C GLU A 322 33.34 18.23 -34.74
N LYS A 323 33.72 17.41 -33.75
CA LYS A 323 35.12 17.11 -33.46
C LYS A 323 35.83 16.41 -34.62
N MET A 324 35.14 15.52 -35.33
CA MET A 324 35.70 14.83 -36.50
C MET A 324 35.84 15.74 -37.73
N ASN A 325 34.88 16.63 -37.98
CA ASN A 325 34.96 17.61 -39.08
C ASN A 325 36.05 18.68 -38.88
N GLY A 326 36.59 18.82 -37.65
CA GLY A 326 37.75 19.66 -37.35
C GLY A 326 39.11 19.01 -37.65
N LEU A 327 39.15 17.72 -38.04
CA LEU A 327 40.38 16.98 -38.34
C LEU A 327 40.64 16.95 -39.85
N ALA A 328 41.88 17.18 -40.26
CA ALA A 328 42.27 17.17 -41.67
C ALA A 328 42.19 15.73 -42.24
N PRO A 329 41.78 15.55 -43.51
CA PRO A 329 41.44 14.25 -44.11
C PRO A 329 42.60 13.25 -44.25
N LYS A 330 43.80 13.55 -43.74
CA LYS A 330 44.95 12.62 -43.72
C LYS A 330 45.03 11.76 -42.46
N ASP A 331 44.24 12.04 -41.43
CA ASP A 331 44.30 11.35 -40.14
C ASP A 331 43.14 10.35 -39.92
N ILE A 332 42.20 10.21 -40.87
CA ILE A 332 41.09 9.26 -40.76
C ILE A 332 41.51 7.94 -41.43
N THR A 333 41.60 6.87 -40.66
CA THR A 333 41.86 5.52 -41.18
C THR A 333 40.56 4.75 -41.36
N VAL A 334 40.51 3.87 -42.38
CA VAL A 334 39.31 3.11 -42.82
C VAL A 334 38.66 2.27 -41.71
N ASP A 335 39.41 1.94 -40.65
CA ASP A 335 38.88 1.23 -39.48
C ASP A 335 37.97 2.09 -38.58
N GLU A 336 38.15 3.41 -38.55
CA GLU A 336 37.32 4.33 -37.76
C GLU A 336 35.96 4.58 -38.42
N GLU A 337 35.91 4.63 -39.75
CA GLU A 337 34.68 4.70 -40.53
C GLU A 337 33.83 3.42 -40.35
N SER A 338 34.46 2.24 -40.29
CA SER A 338 33.74 0.97 -40.14
C SER A 338 33.18 0.75 -38.73
N LYS A 339 33.80 1.33 -37.69
CA LYS A 339 33.25 1.34 -36.32
C LYS A 339 32.04 2.26 -36.21
N ALA A 340 32.08 3.44 -36.84
CA ALA A 340 30.97 4.39 -36.83
C ALA A 340 29.71 3.85 -37.53
N VAL A 341 29.86 3.11 -38.63
CA VAL A 341 28.72 2.52 -39.37
C VAL A 341 28.06 1.34 -38.65
N LYS A 342 28.76 0.68 -37.72
CA LYS A 342 28.19 -0.41 -36.90
C LYS A 342 27.40 0.08 -35.69
N GLU A 343 27.51 1.36 -35.33
CA GLU A 343 26.70 2.03 -34.30
C GLU A 343 25.62 2.95 -34.90
N VAL A 344 25.28 2.75 -36.19
CA VAL A 344 24.11 3.34 -36.86
C VAL A 344 22.88 2.46 -36.65
#